data_AF-A0A8J2KGT3-F1
#
_entry.id   AF-A0A8J2KGT3-F1
#
_cell.length_a   1.000
_cell.length_b   1.000
_cell.length_c   1.000
_cell.angle_alpha   90.00
_cell.angle_beta   90.00
_cell.angle_gamma   90.00
#
_symmetry.space_group_name_H-M   'P 1'
#
loop_
_entity.id
_entity.type
_entity.pdbx_description
1 polymer ?
#
loop_
_entity_poly.entity_id
_entity_poly.type
_entity_poly.pdbx_seq_one_letter_code
_entity_poly.pdbx_strand_id
1 'polypeptide(L)'
;FGIHANAGWLLNAEAPFVKEGYLQFIDKVLSMGDVYIVSISKSLDWVQNPKALSAVNDITSWRPAPVKANGCPLNFSCNFSGSQLPPGLPGQSRIMQSCQVCPPKYPWLDNPLGRN
;
A
#
# COMPACT_ATOMS: atom_id res chain seq x y z
N PHE A 1 -4.91 -7.71 16.79
CA PHE A 1 -6.10 -7.84 15.92
C PHE A 1 -5.71 -7.39 14.52
N GLY A 2 -6.04 -8.16 13.48
CA GLY A 2 -5.70 -7.84 12.09
C GLY A 2 -6.96 -7.53 11.28
N ILE A 3 -6.92 -6.48 10.47
CA ILE A 3 -8.01 -6.08 9.58
C ILE A 3 -7.53 -6.29 8.14
N HIS A 4 -8.14 -7.24 7.45
CA HIS A 4 -7.79 -7.62 6.08
C HIS A 4 -8.99 -7.32 5.18
N ALA A 5 -8.92 -6.22 4.43
CA ALA A 5 -10.01 -5.76 3.58
C ALA A 5 -9.52 -5.49 2.15
N ASN A 6 -10.43 -5.65 1.18
CA ASN A 6 -10.21 -5.30 -0.22
C ASN A 6 -10.84 -3.94 -0.53
N ALA A 7 -10.16 -3.12 -1.35
CA ALA A 7 -10.67 -1.80 -1.74
C ALA A 7 -11.99 -1.87 -2.52
N GLY A 8 -12.20 -2.87 -3.38
CA GLY A 8 -13.44 -3.05 -4.12
C GLY A 8 -14.63 -3.39 -3.23
N TRP A 9 -14.43 -4.14 -2.16
CA TRP A 9 -15.47 -4.39 -1.15
C TRP A 9 -15.78 -3.13 -0.32
N LEU A 10 -14.74 -2.41 0.13
CA LEU A 10 -14.90 -1.18 0.91
C LEU A 10 -15.54 -0.04 0.12
N LEU A 11 -15.24 0.06 -1.18
CA LEU A 11 -15.69 1.14 -2.05
C LEU A 11 -16.87 0.72 -2.93
N ASN A 12 -17.52 -0.40 -2.62
CA ASN A 12 -18.68 -0.86 -3.36
C ASN A 12 -19.82 0.18 -3.24
N ALA A 13 -20.22 0.77 -4.37
CA ALA A 13 -21.29 1.75 -4.43
C ALA A 13 -22.67 1.18 -4.04
N GLU A 14 -22.86 -0.13 -4.18
CA GLU A 14 -24.11 -0.81 -3.78
C GLU A 14 -24.21 -1.04 -2.27
N ALA A 15 -23.10 -0.91 -1.54
CA ALA A 15 -23.02 -1.13 -0.09
C ALA A 15 -22.29 0.02 0.62
N PRO A 16 -22.76 1.28 0.51
CA PRO A 16 -22.05 2.45 1.05
C PRO A 16 -21.87 2.40 2.58
N PHE A 17 -22.78 1.72 3.28
CA PHE A 17 -22.74 1.51 4.73
C PHE A 17 -21.51 0.71 5.19
N VAL A 18 -20.89 -0.09 4.32
CA VAL A 18 -19.66 -0.84 4.64
C VAL A 18 -18.52 0.12 4.93
N LYS A 19 -18.30 1.11 4.06
CA LYS A 19 -17.29 2.15 4.27
C LYS A 19 -17.61 2.96 5.52
N GLU A 20 -18.86 3.34 5.69
CA GLU A 20 -19.29 4.17 6.82
C GLU A 20 -19.06 3.46 8.16
N GLY A 21 -19.54 2.22 8.31
CA GLY A 21 -19.31 1.43 9.52
C GLY A 21 -17.83 1.15 9.77
N TYR A 22 -17.03 0.97 8.71
CA TYR A 22 -15.58 0.86 8.83
C TYR A 22 -14.96 2.13 9.41
N LEU A 23 -15.33 3.31 8.90
CA LEU A 23 -14.83 4.59 9.43
C LEU A 23 -15.29 4.84 10.87
N GLN A 24 -16.55 4.54 11.20
CA GLN A 24 -17.05 4.63 12.58
C GLN A 24 -16.27 3.72 13.54
N PHE A 25 -15.92 2.51 13.11
CA PHE A 25 -15.05 1.63 13.89
C PHE A 25 -13.66 2.25 14.10
N ILE A 26 -13.05 2.81 13.04
CA ILE A 26 -11.74 3.48 13.13
C ILE A 26 -11.80 4.66 14.11
N ASP A 27 -12.80 5.52 13.99
CA ASP A 27 -13.00 6.66 14.91
C ASP A 27 -13.18 6.19 16.36
N LYS A 28 -13.94 5.11 16.56
CA LYS A 28 -14.18 4.53 17.89
C LYS A 28 -12.91 3.97 18.52
N VAL A 29 -12.06 3.28 17.77
CA VAL A 29 -10.81 2.75 18.34
C VAL A 29 -9.76 3.84 18.52
N LEU A 30 -9.72 4.85 17.66
CA LEU A 30 -8.83 6.01 17.84
C LEU A 30 -9.23 6.88 19.04
N SER A 31 -10.49 6.81 19.50
CA SER A 31 -10.91 7.46 20.74
C SER A 31 -10.40 6.73 22.00
N MET A 32 -9.82 5.53 21.86
CA MET A 32 -9.27 4.74 22.97
C MET A 32 -7.79 5.08 23.13
N GLY A 33 -7.40 5.60 24.31
CA GLY A 33 -6.02 6.06 24.56
C GLY A 33 -4.96 4.95 24.62
N ASP A 34 -5.37 3.70 24.53
CA ASP A 34 -4.55 2.49 24.59
C ASP A 34 -4.54 1.69 23.27
N VAL A 35 -5.17 2.19 22.22
CA VAL A 35 -5.26 1.52 20.90
C VAL A 35 -4.50 2.29 19.84
N TYR A 36 -3.70 1.56 19.04
CA TYR A 36 -2.87 2.13 17.97
C TYR A 36 -3.10 1.39 16.65
N ILE A 37 -3.30 2.16 15.58
CA ILE A 37 -3.32 1.63 14.22
C ILE A 37 -1.91 1.73 13.65
N VAL A 38 -1.30 0.57 13.41
CA VAL A 38 0.10 0.45 12.97
C VAL A 38 0.21 -0.47 11.78
N SER A 39 1.32 -0.36 11.02
CA SER A 39 1.64 -1.34 9.99
C SER A 39 2.11 -2.67 10.60
N ILE A 40 2.08 -3.74 9.80
CA ILE A 40 2.57 -5.06 10.21
C ILE A 40 4.03 -4.97 10.71
N SER A 41 4.89 -4.23 10.01
CA SER A 41 6.29 -4.05 10.40
C SER A 41 6.44 -3.37 11.77
N LYS A 42 5.64 -2.33 12.06
CA LYS A 42 5.65 -1.65 13.37
C LYS A 42 5.14 -2.55 14.49
N SER A 43 4.16 -3.41 14.20
CA SER A 43 3.68 -4.41 15.16
C SER A 43 4.75 -5.46 15.44
N LEU A 44 5.45 -5.95 14.42
CA LEU A 44 6.55 -6.91 14.58
C LEU A 44 7.71 -6.34 15.39
N ASP A 45 8.10 -5.09 15.13
CA ASP A 45 9.14 -4.40 15.89
C ASP A 45 8.79 -4.31 17.39
N TRP A 46 7.54 -3.99 17.71
CA TRP A 46 7.07 -3.99 19.10
C TRP A 46 7.05 -5.41 19.71
N VAL A 47 6.67 -6.44 18.95
CA VAL A 47 6.72 -7.83 19.42
C VAL A 47 8.16 -8.26 19.73
N GLN A 48 9.14 -7.81 18.94
CA GLN A 48 10.55 -8.10 19.15
C GLN A 48 11.13 -7.40 20.39
N ASN A 49 10.62 -6.20 20.73
CA ASN A 49 11.05 -5.43 21.88
C ASN A 49 9.87 -4.73 22.56
N PRO A 50 9.05 -5.46 23.35
CA PRO A 50 7.81 -4.92 23.88
C PRO A 50 8.08 -3.77 24.84
N LYS A 51 7.32 -2.69 24.63
CA LYS A 51 7.27 -1.53 25.52
C LYS A 51 5.91 -1.44 26.18
N ALA A 52 5.90 -1.09 27.47
CA ALA A 52 4.68 -0.76 28.17
C ALA A 52 4.00 0.44 27.51
N LEU A 53 2.67 0.52 27.64
CA LEU A 53 1.88 1.61 27.07
C LEU A 53 2.34 2.99 27.56
N SER A 54 2.79 3.10 28.81
CA SER A 54 3.33 4.35 29.38
C SER A 54 4.59 4.84 28.66
N ALA A 55 5.31 3.96 27.95
CA ALA A 55 6.54 4.25 27.21
C ALA A 55 6.31 4.20 25.68
N VAL A 56 5.07 4.31 25.21
CA VAL A 56 4.73 4.23 23.78
C VAL A 56 5.44 5.32 22.95
N ASN A 57 5.65 6.50 23.53
CA ASN A 57 6.35 7.62 22.90
C ASN A 57 7.86 7.36 22.71
N ASP A 58 8.41 6.38 23.43
CA ASP A 58 9.80 5.94 23.32
C ASP A 58 9.98 4.92 22.18
N ILE A 59 8.89 4.42 21.59
CA ILE A 59 8.93 3.53 20.43
C ILE A 59 9.26 4.36 19.19
N THR A 60 10.55 4.49 18.91
CA THR A 60 11.07 5.30 17.80
C THR A 60 10.55 4.83 16.44
N SER A 61 10.36 3.53 16.24
CA SER A 61 9.83 2.93 15.01
C SER A 61 8.38 3.32 14.73
N TRP A 62 7.61 3.72 15.76
CA TRP A 62 6.23 4.13 15.61
C TRP A 62 6.08 5.59 15.21
N ARG A 63 7.13 6.39 15.37
CA ARG A 63 7.12 7.81 14.97
C ARG A 63 6.73 7.95 13.49
N PRO A 64 5.97 8.98 13.13
CA PRO A 64 5.65 9.24 11.72
C PRO A 64 6.96 9.43 10.94
N ALA A 65 7.08 8.73 9.81
CA ALA A 65 8.11 9.10 8.86
C ALA A 65 7.84 10.54 8.39
N PRO A 66 8.87 11.37 8.17
CA PRO A 66 8.68 12.66 7.55
C PRO A 66 7.91 12.47 6.25
N VAL A 67 6.84 13.25 6.07
CA VAL A 67 6.04 13.23 4.84
C VAL A 67 6.98 13.58 3.70
N LYS A 68 7.39 12.57 2.92
CA LYS A 68 8.23 12.80 1.75
C LYS A 68 7.37 13.59 0.77
N ALA A 69 7.67 14.87 0.58
CA ALA A 69 7.07 15.67 -0.47
C ALA A 69 7.29 14.94 -1.80
N ASN A 70 6.18 14.52 -2.43
CA ASN A 70 6.09 13.89 -3.74
C ASN A 70 7.34 13.08 -4.16
N GLY A 71 7.44 11.83 -3.68
CA GLY A 71 8.52 10.89 -4.05
C GLY A 71 8.53 10.45 -5.53
N CYS A 72 7.80 11.16 -6.39
CA CYS A 72 7.58 10.90 -7.80
C CYS A 72 7.71 12.21 -8.59
N PRO A 73 8.93 12.73 -8.78
CA PRO A 73 9.14 14.02 -9.46
C PRO A 73 8.84 13.97 -10.96
N LEU A 74 8.91 12.77 -11.55
CA LEU A 74 8.57 12.52 -12.94
C LEU A 74 7.39 11.56 -12.96
N ASN A 75 6.44 11.77 -13.86
CA ASN A 75 5.33 10.85 -14.07
C ASN A 75 5.32 10.39 -15.51
N PHE A 76 5.56 9.10 -15.73
CA PHE A 76 5.55 8.45 -17.03
C PHE A 76 4.31 7.55 -17.14
N SER A 77 3.57 7.71 -18.24
CA SER A 77 2.50 6.79 -18.62
C SER A 77 3.04 5.83 -19.68
N CYS A 78 3.44 4.63 -19.26
CA CYS A 78 4.08 3.64 -20.11
C CYS A 78 3.03 2.70 -20.71
N ASN A 79 2.84 2.76 -22.03
CA ASN A 79 1.91 1.91 -22.76
C ASN A 79 2.68 0.77 -23.46
N PHE A 80 2.43 -0.47 -23.04
CA PHE A 80 3.08 -1.68 -23.56
C PHE A 80 2.13 -2.46 -24.44
N SER A 81 2.60 -2.90 -25.60
CA SER A 81 1.80 -3.70 -26.53
C SER A 81 2.64 -4.71 -27.32
N GLY A 82 1.98 -5.70 -27.92
CA GLY A 82 2.63 -6.67 -28.81
C GLY A 82 3.81 -7.37 -28.14
N SER A 83 4.99 -7.26 -28.77
CA SER A 83 6.25 -7.90 -28.33
C SER A 83 6.80 -7.38 -27.00
N GLN A 84 6.27 -6.27 -26.47
CA GLN A 84 6.62 -5.76 -25.15
C GLN A 84 5.90 -6.50 -24.02
N LEU A 85 4.88 -7.30 -24.32
CA LEU A 85 4.13 -8.11 -23.36
C LEU A 85 4.74 -9.52 -23.25
N PRO A 86 4.69 -10.15 -22.07
CA PRO A 86 5.20 -11.50 -21.87
C PRO A 86 4.27 -12.55 -22.51
N PRO A 87 4.80 -13.73 -22.92
CA PRO A 87 4.01 -14.74 -23.66
C PRO A 87 2.74 -15.23 -22.94
N GLY A 88 2.76 -15.26 -21.60
CA GLY A 88 1.62 -15.67 -20.77
C GLY A 88 0.56 -14.59 -20.55
N LEU A 89 0.69 -13.44 -21.22
CA LEU A 89 -0.25 -12.31 -21.16
C LEU A 89 -0.81 -12.01 -22.57
N PRO A 90 -1.46 -12.99 -23.23
CA PRO A 90 -2.09 -12.75 -24.52
C PRO A 90 -3.26 -11.78 -24.33
N GLY A 91 -3.18 -10.59 -24.92
CA GLY A 91 -4.24 -9.59 -24.81
C GLY A 91 -3.82 -8.16 -25.15
N GLN A 92 -4.76 -7.23 -25.00
CA GLN A 92 -4.60 -5.80 -25.27
C GLN A 92 -3.47 -5.16 -24.44
N SER A 93 -3.14 -3.92 -24.78
CA SER A 93 -2.08 -3.14 -24.15
C SER A 93 -2.19 -3.04 -22.63
N ARG A 94 -1.05 -2.77 -21.97
CA ARG A 94 -0.97 -2.49 -20.54
C ARG A 94 -0.42 -1.10 -20.32
N ILE A 95 -1.06 -0.34 -19.43
CA ILE A 95 -0.62 0.99 -19.03
C ILE A 95 -0.07 0.89 -17.61
N MET A 96 1.16 1.37 -17.42
CA MET A 96 1.80 1.49 -16.11
C MET A 96 2.17 2.95 -15.87
N GLN A 97 1.66 3.52 -14.78
CA GLN A 97 2.15 4.82 -14.28
C GLN A 97 3.45 4.59 -13.51
N SER A 98 4.49 5.38 -13.79
CA SER A 98 5.83 5.17 -13.24
C SER A 98 6.50 6.48 -12.88
N CYS A 99 7.24 6.47 -11.77
CA CYS A 99 8.10 7.58 -11.37
C CYS A 99 9.49 7.54 -12.01
N GLN A 100 9.73 6.51 -12.81
CA GLN A 100 10.99 6.19 -13.50
C GLN A 100 10.72 6.04 -15.00
N VAL A 101 11.75 6.24 -15.81
CA VAL A 101 11.68 6.08 -17.28
C VAL A 101 11.08 4.73 -17.65
N CYS A 102 10.23 4.71 -18.67
CA CYS A 102 9.56 3.49 -19.13
C CYS A 102 10.59 2.40 -19.51
N PRO A 103 10.47 1.19 -18.94
CA PRO A 103 11.29 0.06 -19.39
C PRO A 103 10.90 -0.35 -20.82
N PRO A 104 11.78 -1.07 -21.55
CA PRO A 104 11.48 -1.51 -22.91
C PRO A 104 10.37 -2.58 -22.98
N LYS A 105 10.23 -3.43 -21.96
CA LYS A 105 9.18 -4.45 -21.84
C LYS A 105 8.36 -4.27 -20.56
N TYR A 106 7.15 -4.82 -20.56
CA TYR A 106 6.29 -4.83 -19.38
C TYR A 106 6.92 -5.69 -18.27
N PRO A 107 7.14 -5.14 -17.05
CA PRO A 107 7.62 -5.92 -15.93
C PRO A 107 6.74 -7.13 -15.64
N TRP A 108 7.34 -8.32 -15.58
CA TRP A 108 6.63 -9.58 -15.36
C TRP A 108 7.48 -10.62 -14.64
N LEU A 109 6.93 -11.83 -14.45
CA LEU A 109 7.68 -13.02 -14.05
C LEU A 109 8.92 -13.16 -14.94
N ASP A 110 10.06 -13.45 -14.31
CA ASP A 110 11.40 -13.57 -14.92
C ASP A 110 11.96 -12.30 -15.59
N ASN A 111 11.22 -11.20 -15.62
CA ASN A 111 11.67 -9.89 -16.09
C ASN A 111 11.11 -8.74 -15.25
N PRO A 112 11.39 -8.68 -13.93
CA PRO A 112 10.76 -7.73 -13.01
C PRO A 112 11.15 -6.28 -13.26
N LEU A 113 12.25 -6.04 -13.99
CA LEU A 113 12.69 -4.70 -14.38
C LEU A 113 12.30 -4.33 -15.82
N GLY A 114 11.74 -5.28 -16.59
CA GLY A 114 11.35 -5.06 -17.98
C GLY A 114 12.52 -4.77 -18.92
N ARG A 115 13.74 -5.25 -18.63
CA ARG A 115 14.99 -4.93 -19.36
C ARG A 115 15.50 -6.04 -20.28
N ASN A 116 15.05 -7.28 -20.07
CA ASN A 116 15.44 -8.46 -20.86
C ASN A 116 14.47 -8.68 -22.01
#